data_AF-A0A4Y2KHE2-F1
#
_entry.id   AF-A0A4Y2KHE2-F1
#
_cell.length_a   1.000
_cell.length_b   1.000
_cell.length_c   1.000
_cell.angle_alpha   90.00
_cell.angle_beta   90.00
_cell.angle_gamma   90.00
#
_symmetry.space_group_name_H-M   'P 1'
#
loop_
_entity.id
_entity.type
_entity.pdbx_description
1 polymer ?
#
loop_
_entity_poly.entity_id
_entity_poly.type
_entity_poly.pdbx_seq_one_letter_code
_entity_poly.pdbx_strand_id
1 'polypeptide(L)'
;MTTLIKQFIEAERSGNWDLHITTIQQILPFFHAEGHFFYVKCAHLYMQDILNLKDRIDPIEYEKYTKDGYFTIRRTDKFWSGIWSNQNIEQTVMKTMKRWIDSRSWDHRKCSHSMHPWDDPPS
;
A
#
# COMPACT_ATOMS: atom_id res chain seq x y z
N MET A 1 9.92 -9.94 20.14
CA MET A 1 9.13 -10.03 18.89
C MET A 1 7.83 -9.24 18.97
N THR A 2 6.91 -9.52 19.90
CA THR A 2 5.60 -8.81 19.98
C THR A 2 5.71 -7.30 20.11
N THR A 3 6.68 -6.79 20.88
CA THR A 3 6.93 -5.34 21.00
C THR A 3 7.36 -4.73 19.66
N LEU A 4 8.25 -5.39 18.91
CA LEU A 4 8.70 -4.93 17.59
C LEU A 4 7.54 -4.85 16.60
N ILE A 5 6.66 -5.85 16.60
CA ILE A 5 5.47 -5.84 15.72
C ILE A 5 4.55 -4.67 16.09
N LYS A 6 4.35 -4.38 17.38
CA LYS A 6 3.56 -3.22 17.82
C LYS A 6 4.21 -1.90 17.38
N GLN A 7 5.52 -1.77 17.52
CA GLN A 7 6.27 -0.58 17.07
C GLN A 7 6.21 -0.40 15.55
N PHE A 8 6.24 -1.50 14.79
CA PHE A 8 6.08 -1.47 13.35
C PHE A 8 4.70 -0.96 12.93
N ILE A 9 3.65 -1.48 13.57
CA ILE A 9 2.28 -0.98 13.37
C ILE A 9 2.19 0.49 13.77
N GLU A 10 2.75 0.88 14.91
CA GLU A 10 2.76 2.27 15.37
C GLU A 10 3.42 3.21 14.36
N ALA A 11 4.60 2.83 13.84
CA ALA A 11 5.33 3.62 12.86
C ALA A 11 4.48 3.89 11.61
N GLU A 12 3.80 2.87 11.10
CA GLU A 12 2.96 2.95 9.90
C GLU A 12 1.64 3.69 10.15
N ARG A 13 1.04 3.50 11.33
CA ARG A 13 -0.20 4.19 11.69
C ARG A 13 -0.01 5.68 11.91
N SER A 14 1.14 6.07 12.47
CA SER A 14 1.51 7.45 12.79
C SER A 14 2.27 8.17 11.67
N GLY A 15 2.82 7.44 10.69
CA GLY A 15 3.72 8.01 9.70
C GLY A 15 5.08 8.39 10.28
N ASN A 16 5.57 7.66 11.28
CA ASN A 16 6.89 7.88 11.88
C ASN A 16 7.96 7.06 11.14
N TRP A 17 8.73 7.75 10.31
CA TRP A 17 9.73 7.14 9.44
C TRP A 17 10.92 6.55 10.22
N ASP A 18 11.47 7.28 11.19
CA ASP A 18 12.66 6.82 11.91
C ASP A 18 12.36 5.57 12.75
N LEU A 19 11.16 5.51 13.34
CA LEU A 19 10.68 4.33 14.06
C LEU A 19 10.50 3.14 13.11
N HIS A 20 9.97 3.37 11.91
CA HIS A 20 9.80 2.34 10.88
C HIS A 20 11.12 1.66 10.52
N ILE A 21 12.14 2.47 10.20
CA ILE A 21 13.47 1.98 9.79
C ILE A 21 14.17 1.25 10.93
N THR A 22 14.16 1.83 12.13
CA THR A 22 14.76 1.20 13.31
C THR A 22 14.11 -0.14 13.61
N THR A 23 12.78 -0.22 13.50
CA THR A 23 12.03 -1.46 13.77
C THR A 23 12.32 -2.53 12.73
N ILE A 24 12.36 -2.19 11.44
CA ILE A 24 12.73 -3.15 10.38
C ILE A 24 14.13 -3.71 10.62
N GLN A 25 15.11 -2.85 10.95
CA GLN A 25 16.46 -3.29 11.25
C GLN A 25 16.52 -4.29 12.41
N GLN A 26 15.70 -4.09 13.44
CA GLN A 26 15.58 -4.98 14.59
C GLN A 26 14.80 -6.28 14.32
N ILE A 27 13.92 -6.28 13.31
CA ILE A 27 13.16 -7.47 12.88
C ILE A 27 14.03 -8.42 12.04
N LEU A 28 15.03 -7.92 11.31
CA LEU A 28 15.86 -8.73 10.40
C LEU A 28 16.44 -10.02 11.01
N PRO A 29 17.02 -10.02 12.24
CA PRO A 29 17.52 -11.25 12.85
C PRO A 29 16.44 -12.32 13.07
N PHE A 30 15.20 -11.91 13.31
CA PHE A 30 14.08 -12.84 13.46
C PHE A 30 13.70 -13.47 12.12
N PHE A 31 13.70 -12.72 11.03
CA PHE A 31 13.46 -13.28 9.70
C PHE A 31 14.54 -14.32 9.31
N HIS A 32 15.79 -14.08 9.72
CA HIS A 32 16.88 -15.06 9.56
C HIS A 32 16.60 -16.33 10.37
N ALA A 33 16.20 -16.18 11.64
CA ALA A 33 15.91 -17.31 12.52
C ALA A 33 14.70 -18.15 12.05
N GLU A 34 13.71 -17.54 11.43
CA GLU A 34 12.52 -18.22 10.88
C GLU A 34 12.78 -18.97 9.56
N GLY A 35 13.96 -18.81 8.95
CA GLY A 35 14.32 -19.51 7.70
C GLY A 35 13.61 -19.00 6.46
N HIS A 36 12.98 -17.82 6.52
CA HIS A 36 12.28 -17.19 5.41
C HIS A 36 13.26 -16.43 4.47
N PHE A 37 14.20 -17.15 3.87
CA PHE A 37 15.34 -16.56 3.14
C PHE A 37 14.97 -15.54 2.04
N PHE A 38 13.87 -15.75 1.32
CA PHE A 38 13.40 -14.79 0.32
C PHE A 38 12.93 -13.48 0.94
N TYR A 39 12.16 -13.54 2.04
CA TYR A 39 11.72 -12.35 2.76
C TYR A 39 12.89 -11.62 3.41
N VAL A 40 13.84 -12.35 3.99
CA VAL A 40 15.10 -11.80 4.51
C VAL A 40 15.85 -11.04 3.41
N LYS A 41 16.04 -11.66 2.24
CA LYS A 41 16.76 -11.06 1.11
C LYS A 41 16.07 -9.77 0.66
N CYS A 42 14.75 -9.81 0.46
CA CYS A 42 13.98 -8.63 0.08
C CYS A 42 14.04 -7.54 1.15
N ALA A 43 13.99 -7.90 2.44
CA ALA A 43 14.09 -6.94 3.53
C ALA A 43 15.48 -6.27 3.60
N HIS A 44 16.56 -6.99 3.30
CA HIS A 44 17.90 -6.40 3.16
C HIS A 44 18.00 -5.45 1.97
N LEU A 45 17.46 -5.83 0.80
CA LEU A 45 17.44 -4.94 -0.37
C LEU A 45 16.64 -3.67 -0.08
N TYR A 46 15.46 -3.81 0.52
CA TYR A 46 14.65 -2.69 0.98
C TYR A 46 15.45 -1.78 1.92
N MET A 47 16.13 -2.32 2.93
CA MET A 47 16.92 -1.53 3.86
C MET A 47 18.06 -0.77 3.16
N GLN A 48 18.75 -1.40 2.22
CA GLN A 48 19.80 -0.75 1.44
C GLN A 48 19.27 0.39 0.57
N ASP A 49 18.16 0.16 -0.14
CA ASP A 49 17.55 1.19 -1.00
C ASP A 49 17.04 2.37 -0.18
N ILE A 50 16.45 2.10 0.97
CA ILE A 50 15.90 3.13 1.84
C ILE A 50 16.99 3.96 2.53
N LEU A 51 18.08 3.35 2.98
CA LEU A 51 19.19 4.11 3.56
C LEU A 51 19.86 5.04 2.54
N ASN A 52 19.86 4.64 1.26
CA ASN A 52 20.37 5.46 0.15
C ASN A 52 19.28 6.33 -0.50
N LEU A 53 18.07 6.40 0.06
CA LEU A 53 16.95 7.10 -0.55
C LEU A 53 17.23 8.60 -0.69
N LYS A 54 17.91 9.19 0.30
CA LYS A 54 18.25 10.62 0.35
C LYS A 54 19.06 11.07 -0.88
N ASP A 55 19.89 10.18 -1.43
CA ASP A 55 20.75 10.48 -2.58
C ASP A 55 20.05 10.24 -3.93
N ARG A 56 18.86 9.61 -3.92
CA ARG A 56 18.12 9.20 -5.12
C ARG A 56 16.90 10.05 -5.44
N ILE A 57 16.37 10.80 -4.47
CA ILE A 57 15.16 11.62 -4.64
C ILE A 57 15.46 13.08 -4.35
N ASP A 58 14.59 13.97 -4.82
CA ASP A 58 14.72 15.40 -4.55
C ASP A 58 14.69 15.69 -3.03
N PRO A 59 15.55 16.57 -2.49
CA PRO A 59 15.59 16.85 -1.06
C PRO A 59 14.25 17.31 -0.46
N ILE A 60 13.43 18.05 -1.22
CA ILE A 60 12.11 18.52 -0.77
C ILE A 60 11.14 17.34 -0.69
N GLU A 61 11.18 16.44 -1.68
CA GLU A 61 10.38 15.21 -1.65
C GLU A 61 10.81 14.29 -0.51
N TYR A 62 12.12 14.18 -0.27
CA TYR A 62 12.66 13.41 0.86
C TYR A 62 12.16 13.94 2.20
N GLU A 63 12.15 15.26 2.38
CA GLU A 63 11.63 15.88 3.58
C GLU A 63 10.13 15.58 3.79
N LYS A 64 9.31 15.72 2.75
CA LYS A 64 7.88 15.36 2.82
C LYS A 64 7.67 13.87 3.08
N TYR A 65 8.46 13.01 2.44
CA TYR A 65 8.37 11.57 2.58
C TYR A 65 8.66 11.12 4.02
N THR A 66 9.69 11.70 4.63
CA THR A 66 10.18 11.30 5.96
C THR A 66 9.53 12.07 7.10
N LYS A 67 9.49 13.41 7.04
CA LYS A 67 8.99 14.27 8.12
C LYS A 67 7.48 14.47 8.09
N ASP A 68 6.89 14.62 6.91
CA ASP A 68 5.44 14.81 6.79
C ASP A 68 4.67 13.47 6.77
N GLY A 69 5.39 12.34 6.86
CA GLY A 69 4.83 11.00 6.97
C GLY A 69 4.21 10.47 5.67
N TYR A 70 4.58 11.02 4.51
CA TYR A 70 4.01 10.65 3.20
C TYR A 70 4.42 9.25 2.75
N PHE A 71 5.36 8.58 3.43
CA PHE A 71 5.63 7.16 3.18
C PHE A 71 4.42 6.26 3.47
N THR A 72 3.48 6.73 4.30
CA THR A 72 2.23 6.03 4.61
C THR A 72 1.07 6.70 3.89
N ILE A 73 0.08 5.90 3.48
CA ILE A 73 -1.10 6.45 2.81
C ILE A 73 -2.11 6.89 3.87
N ARG A 74 -2.57 8.13 3.79
CA ARG A 74 -3.56 8.69 4.72
C ARG A 74 -4.76 9.24 3.93
N ARG A 75 -5.98 8.90 4.37
CA ARG A 75 -7.23 9.45 3.80
C ARG A 75 -7.89 10.52 4.64
N THR A 76 -7.44 10.63 5.89
CA THR A 76 -7.96 11.58 6.87
C THR A 76 -6.77 12.11 7.66
N ASP A 77 -6.85 13.35 8.11
CA ASP A 77 -5.79 14.00 8.87
C ASP A 77 -5.67 13.52 10.34
N LYS A 78 -6.30 12.40 10.69
CA LYS A 78 -6.16 11.81 12.03
C LYS A 78 -4.74 11.27 12.19
N PHE A 79 -4.12 11.46 13.35
CA PHE A 79 -2.76 10.99 13.66
C PHE A 79 -2.59 9.49 13.38
N TRP A 80 -3.45 8.68 13.97
CA TRP A 80 -3.43 7.21 13.80
C TRP A 80 -4.27 6.81 12.59
N SER A 81 -3.93 7.24 11.38
CA SER A 81 -4.69 6.94 10.15
C SER A 81 -3.90 6.29 9.02
N GLY A 82 -2.56 6.21 9.14
CA GLY A 82 -1.68 5.70 8.08
C GLY A 82 -1.89 4.23 7.75
N ILE A 83 -2.02 3.90 6.47
CA ILE A 83 -2.18 2.53 5.97
C ILE A 83 -1.04 2.19 5.02
N TRP A 84 -0.61 0.93 5.06
CA TRP A 84 0.40 0.40 4.15
C TRP A 84 -0.02 0.57 2.69
N SER A 85 0.95 0.89 1.85
CA SER A 85 0.76 1.07 0.41
C SER A 85 0.14 -0.16 -0.26
N ASN A 86 0.67 -1.36 0.04
CA ASN A 86 0.13 -2.60 -0.51
C ASN A 86 -1.33 -2.83 -0.08
N GLN A 87 -1.63 -2.63 1.21
CA GLN A 87 -2.98 -2.77 1.73
C GLN A 87 -3.95 -1.77 1.07
N ASN A 88 -3.52 -0.52 0.83
CA ASN A 88 -4.35 0.46 0.14
C ASN A 88 -4.62 0.08 -1.32
N ILE A 89 -3.59 -0.41 -2.03
CA ILE A 89 -3.71 -0.86 -3.42
C ILE A 89 -4.72 -2.01 -3.49
N GLU A 90 -4.56 -3.04 -2.67
CA GLU A 90 -5.45 -4.19 -2.66
C GLU A 90 -6.87 -3.85 -2.19
N GLN A 91 -6.99 -3.29 -1.00
CA GLN A 91 -8.28 -3.17 -0.32
C GLN A 91 -9.11 -2.01 -0.83
N THR A 92 -8.50 -1.05 -1.52
CA THR A 92 -9.24 0.10 -2.06
C THR A 92 -9.08 0.26 -3.55
N VAL A 93 -7.85 0.39 -4.07
CA VAL A 93 -7.67 0.71 -5.49
C VAL A 93 -8.22 -0.43 -6.35
N MET A 94 -7.72 -1.64 -6.17
CA MET A 94 -8.15 -2.82 -6.94
C MET A 94 -9.63 -3.14 -6.69
N LYS A 95 -10.09 -3.05 -5.45
CA LYS A 95 -11.50 -3.31 -5.11
C LYS A 95 -12.46 -2.30 -5.76
N THR A 96 -12.07 -1.03 -5.83
CA THR A 96 -12.87 0.03 -6.47
C THR A 96 -12.88 -0.14 -7.98
N MET A 97 -11.72 -0.44 -8.59
CA MET A 97 -11.63 -0.74 -10.02
C MET A 97 -12.46 -1.96 -10.40
N LYS A 98 -12.44 -3.01 -9.59
CA LYS A 98 -13.24 -4.23 -9.82
C LYS A 98 -14.74 -3.93 -9.81
N ARG A 99 -15.23 -3.19 -8.81
CA ARG A 99 -16.62 -2.70 -8.76
C ARG A 99 -16.95 -1.84 -9.99
N TRP A 100 -16.01 -0.98 -10.36
CA TRP A 100 -15.86 -0.29 -11.65
C TRP A 100 -16.34 -1.11 -12.85
N ILE A 101 -15.58 -2.17 -13.07
CA ILE A 101 -15.67 -3.02 -14.24
C ILE A 101 -16.96 -3.83 -14.19
N ASP A 102 -17.31 -4.35 -13.01
CA ASP A 102 -18.49 -5.18 -12.81
C ASP A 102 -19.80 -4.39 -13.04
N SER A 103 -19.86 -3.10 -12.67
CA SER A 103 -21.05 -2.27 -12.94
C SER A 103 -21.25 -2.03 -14.45
N ARG A 104 -20.17 -1.77 -15.20
CA ARG A 104 -20.24 -1.63 -16.67
C ARG A 104 -20.60 -2.94 -17.37
N SER A 105 -20.06 -4.06 -16.90
CA SER A 105 -20.40 -5.39 -17.42
C SER A 105 -21.88 -5.73 -17.18
N TRP A 106 -22.46 -5.23 -16.08
CA TRP A 106 -23.88 -5.38 -15.79
C TRP A 106 -24.75 -4.55 -16.74
N ASP A 107 -24.36 -3.31 -17.03
CA ASP A 107 -25.08 -2.46 -18.00
C ASP A 107 -25.07 -3.07 -19.42
N HIS A 108 -23.93 -3.62 -19.86
CA HIS A 108 -23.87 -4.35 -21.14
C HIS A 108 -24.75 -5.61 -21.18
N ARG A 109 -24.81 -6.38 -20.09
CA ARG A 109 -25.69 -7.56 -20.00
C ARG A 109 -27.17 -7.20 -19.90
N LYS A 110 -27.53 -6.04 -19.35
CA LYS A 110 -28.90 -5.55 -19.34
C LYS A 110 -29.35 -5.12 -20.73
N CYS A 111 -28.53 -4.38 -21.48
CA CYS A 111 -28.83 -4.06 -22.88
C CYS A 111 -29.06 -5.32 -23.74
N SER A 112 -28.30 -6.40 -23.50
CA SER A 112 -28.47 -7.64 -24.27
C SER A 112 -29.68 -8.49 -23.85
N HIS A 113 -30.23 -8.29 -22.64
CA HIS A 113 -31.42 -9.01 -22.16
C HIS A 113 -32.71 -8.20 -22.30
N SER A 114 -32.63 -6.90 -22.65
CA SER A 114 -33.79 -6.04 -22.87
C SER A 114 -34.12 -5.79 -24.35
N MET A 115 -33.29 -6.25 -25.28
CA MET A 115 -33.65 -6.24 -26.71
C MET A 115 -34.33 -7.57 -27.03
N HIS A 116 -35.65 -7.52 -27.26
CA HIS A 116 -36.31 -8.62 -27.94
C HIS A 116 -35.74 -8.70 -29.38
N PRO A 117 -35.72 -9.90 -30.01
CA PRO A 117 -35.19 -10.07 -31.37
C PRO A 117 -35.84 -9.22 -32.47
N TRP A 118 -36.81 -8.37 -32.12
CA TRP A 118 -37.63 -7.56 -33.01
C TRP A 118 -37.60 -6.07 -32.67
N ASP A 119 -36.78 -5.63 -31.72
CA ASP A 119 -36.64 -4.20 -31.41
C ASP A 119 -35.68 -3.55 -32.41
N ASP A 120 -36.18 -2.63 -33.24
CA ASP A 120 -35.36 -1.84 -34.15
C ASP A 120 -34.40 -0.91 -33.38
N PRO A 121 -33.18 -0.69 -33.90
CA PRO A 121 -32.21 0.18 -33.25
C PRO A 121 -32.71 1.63 -33.19
N PRO A 122 -32.46 2.36 -32.08
CA PRO A 122 -32.90 3.75 -31.97
C PRO A 122 -32.13 4.62 -32.96
N SER A 123 -32.88 5.51 -33.62
CA SER A 123 -32.41 6.56 -34.52
C SER A 123 -31.56 7.61 -33.83
#